data_AF-A0A1C7MWX3-F1
#
_entry.id   AF-A0A1C7MWX3-F1
#
_cell.length_a   1.000
_cell.length_b   1.000
_cell.length_c   1.000
_cell.angle_alpha   90.00
_cell.angle_beta   90.00
_cell.angle_gamma   90.00
#
_symmetry.space_group_name_H-M   'P 1'
#
loop_
_entity.id
_entity.type
_entity.pdbx_description
1 polymer ?
#
loop_
_entity_poly.entity_id
_entity_poly.type
_entity_poly.pdbx_seq_one_letter_code
_entity_poly.pdbx_strand_id
1 'polypeptide(L)'
;MDYNEYTIQQSAQGTKAYFSSHPMKEWQFYDYFFSSRQKSKLKNFNRIVSEYTADINWILTQESVPEQIQGSVVTCCHEKKKEEEEQKEKKEQKEKKEQKEKKEQEEQEEQKEQKEVDETDGFWKRWIEFLKNKESFHPYSPENHNIIRCGKGISHRPNLDSDIYRDHLESHKNNIFNIPVSYIPYIDGILSSENNSQYKKAIRGVPDCDDNEECDYDFLESIFRGTYKFHTTCQDIKSDESTFNSLFIYPFLEAVADYLKDSNDRCKASFCCGERSLQAMKNQLEDLPIYQDDCHIYLADGIIKLMGLKNIELLLLETSGPFQNKDKSKIAFDHHKGLFGALAMLKAIEDSFPQASIETFGSLKVFFIHAASESLYLWSLRFEQKAQIYDLWLEDMLLIKPKIDDKLEALSSFLRFFWALKCFLEESILKISQLKKEHNHSLFVNRFKSDPFPSSLSTIVDPSILKLTEEDDKTGMHLLGPFFNQ
;
A
#
# COMPACT_ATOMS: atom_id res chain seq x y z
N MET A 1 -13.61 -44.46 66.69
CA MET A 1 -12.55 -43.59 66.12
C MET A 1 -13.23 -42.64 65.17
N ASP A 2 -12.82 -41.37 65.17
CA ASP A 2 -13.23 -40.45 64.13
C ASP A 2 -12.48 -40.84 62.84
N TYR A 3 -13.21 -41.46 61.91
CA TYR A 3 -12.63 -41.96 60.67
C TYR A 3 -12.22 -40.83 59.72
N ASN A 4 -12.69 -39.60 59.96
CA ASN A 4 -12.28 -38.43 59.18
C ASN A 4 -10.78 -38.12 59.32
N GLU A 5 -10.16 -38.53 60.42
CA GLU A 5 -8.73 -38.33 60.71
C GLU A 5 -7.86 -39.55 60.30
N TYR A 6 -8.46 -40.55 59.63
CA TYR A 6 -7.70 -41.73 59.19
C TYR A 6 -6.69 -41.37 58.09
N THR A 7 -5.47 -41.89 58.22
CA THR A 7 -4.40 -41.81 57.21
C THR A 7 -3.81 -43.19 56.95
N ILE A 8 -3.29 -43.40 55.73
CA ILE A 8 -2.66 -44.67 55.37
C ILE A 8 -1.30 -44.78 56.04
N GLN A 9 -1.17 -45.76 56.93
CA GLN A 9 0.04 -45.96 57.75
C GLN A 9 1.23 -46.54 56.97
N GLN A 10 1.01 -47.07 55.76
CA GLN A 10 2.09 -47.58 54.90
C GLN A 10 2.79 -46.43 54.17
N SER A 11 4.12 -46.51 54.01
CA SER A 11 4.87 -45.52 53.23
C SER A 11 4.54 -45.64 51.74
N ALA A 12 3.65 -44.78 51.25
CA ALA A 12 3.33 -44.71 49.84
C ALA A 12 4.29 -43.74 49.11
N GLN A 13 4.68 -44.08 47.88
CA GLN A 13 5.53 -43.24 47.03
C GLN A 13 4.72 -42.57 45.91
N GLY A 14 5.23 -41.47 45.38
CA GLY A 14 4.60 -40.74 44.29
C GLY A 14 3.32 -40.04 44.72
N THR A 15 2.28 -40.11 43.88
CA THR A 15 0.99 -39.45 44.11
C THR A 15 0.20 -40.06 45.28
N LYS A 16 0.39 -41.36 45.53
CA LYS A 16 -0.21 -42.09 46.65
C LYS A 16 0.21 -41.60 48.02
N ALA A 17 1.39 -40.96 48.12
CA ALA A 17 1.88 -40.37 49.36
C ALA A 17 0.90 -39.35 49.96
N TYR A 18 0.05 -38.75 49.10
CA TYR A 18 -1.01 -37.84 49.52
C TYR A 18 -1.93 -38.44 50.59
N PHE A 19 -2.37 -39.69 50.40
CA PHE A 19 -3.32 -40.37 51.29
C PHE A 19 -2.68 -40.88 52.59
N SER A 20 -1.35 -40.98 52.62
CA SER A 20 -0.59 -41.23 53.84
C SER A 20 -0.37 -39.96 54.65
N SER A 21 -0.33 -38.79 54.01
CA SER A 21 -0.04 -37.50 54.66
C SER A 21 -1.26 -36.61 54.93
N HIS A 22 -2.43 -36.95 54.40
CA HIS A 22 -3.66 -36.16 54.59
C HIS A 22 -4.78 -37.04 55.16
N PRO A 23 -5.61 -36.50 56.07
CA PRO A 23 -6.72 -37.21 56.68
C PRO A 23 -7.83 -37.51 55.67
N MET A 24 -8.61 -38.56 55.91
CA MET A 24 -9.65 -39.05 55.00
C MET A 24 -10.64 -37.98 54.53
N LYS A 25 -11.00 -37.03 55.40
CA LYS A 25 -11.91 -35.93 55.04
C LYS A 25 -11.40 -35.07 53.87
N GLU A 26 -10.09 -35.07 53.63
CA GLU A 26 -9.41 -34.37 52.55
C GLU A 26 -9.12 -35.29 51.35
N TRP A 27 -9.61 -36.53 51.35
CA TRP A 27 -9.38 -37.44 50.21
C TRP A 27 -10.28 -37.13 49.01
N GLN A 28 -10.97 -35.99 49.01
CA GLN A 28 -11.78 -35.55 47.90
C GLN A 28 -10.90 -35.18 46.70
N PHE A 29 -11.45 -35.33 45.49
CA PHE A 29 -10.68 -35.11 44.27
C PHE A 29 -10.11 -33.68 44.18
N TYR A 30 -10.85 -32.66 44.62
CA TYR A 30 -10.37 -31.28 44.56
C TYR A 30 -9.18 -31.03 45.48
N ASP A 31 -9.22 -31.55 46.70
CA ASP A 31 -8.11 -31.42 47.65
C ASP A 31 -6.85 -32.14 47.14
N TYR A 32 -7.03 -33.33 46.55
CA TYR A 32 -5.98 -34.06 45.85
C TYR A 32 -5.44 -33.28 44.63
N PHE A 33 -6.34 -32.72 43.80
CA PHE A 33 -5.99 -31.96 42.60
C PHE A 33 -5.18 -30.71 42.95
N PHE A 34 -5.61 -29.96 43.97
CA PHE A 34 -4.91 -28.77 44.45
C PHE A 34 -3.61 -29.12 45.16
N SER A 35 -3.47 -30.32 45.73
CA SER A 35 -2.23 -30.77 46.35
C SER A 35 -1.22 -31.37 45.34
N SER A 36 -1.66 -31.69 44.12
CA SER A 36 -0.77 -32.20 43.06
C SER A 36 0.31 -31.17 42.69
N ARG A 37 1.57 -31.63 42.52
CA ARG A 37 2.74 -30.75 42.27
C ARG A 37 2.89 -30.31 40.81
N GLN A 38 1.86 -30.45 39.98
CA GLN A 38 1.99 -30.17 38.55
C GLN A 38 1.91 -28.66 38.25
N LYS A 39 2.89 -28.13 37.50
CA LYS A 39 3.00 -26.69 37.16
C LYS A 39 1.86 -26.15 36.26
N SER A 40 1.09 -27.03 35.62
CA SER A 40 -0.03 -26.67 34.75
C SER A 40 -1.24 -27.58 34.99
N LYS A 41 -1.85 -27.45 36.16
CA LYS A 41 -2.94 -28.34 36.63
C LYS A 41 -4.12 -28.43 35.67
N LEU A 42 -4.52 -27.30 35.07
CA LEU A 42 -5.60 -27.23 34.08
C LEU A 42 -5.28 -27.99 32.77
N LYS A 43 -4.04 -27.90 32.26
CA LYS A 43 -3.65 -28.63 31.04
C LYS A 43 -3.53 -30.14 31.27
N ASN A 44 -3.32 -30.57 32.52
CA ASN A 44 -3.13 -31.96 32.89
C ASN A 44 -4.32 -32.56 33.67
N PHE A 45 -5.50 -31.93 33.63
CA PHE A 45 -6.66 -32.32 34.40
C PHE A 45 -6.99 -33.82 34.24
N ASN A 46 -7.10 -34.30 33.00
CA ASN A 46 -7.40 -35.71 32.70
C ASN A 46 -6.35 -36.68 33.26
N ARG A 47 -5.08 -36.28 33.31
CA ARG A 47 -4.01 -37.09 33.88
C ARG A 47 -4.15 -37.18 35.40
N ILE A 48 -4.40 -36.05 36.07
CA ILE A 48 -4.60 -36.00 37.52
C ILE A 48 -5.87 -36.76 37.92
N VAL A 49 -6.93 -36.68 37.11
CA VAL A 49 -8.15 -37.49 37.25
C VAL A 49 -7.82 -38.98 37.23
N SER A 50 -7.03 -39.43 36.25
CA SER A 50 -6.63 -40.84 36.11
C SER A 50 -5.75 -41.31 37.27
N GLU A 51 -4.76 -40.49 37.66
CA GLU A 51 -3.88 -40.74 38.81
C GLU A 51 -4.69 -40.89 40.11
N TYR A 52 -5.61 -39.96 40.38
CA TYR A 52 -6.49 -40.04 41.55
C TYR A 52 -7.34 -41.32 41.56
N THR A 53 -7.97 -41.66 40.43
CA THR A 53 -8.82 -42.85 40.34
C THR A 53 -8.00 -44.14 40.54
N ALA A 54 -6.80 -44.21 39.96
CA ALA A 54 -5.88 -45.33 40.16
C ALA A 54 -5.44 -45.45 41.62
N ASP A 55 -5.16 -44.33 42.27
CA ASP A 55 -4.71 -44.31 43.66
C ASP A 55 -5.84 -44.67 44.63
N ILE A 56 -7.06 -44.16 44.42
CA ILE A 56 -8.25 -44.57 45.19
C ILE A 56 -8.53 -46.07 45.04
N ASN A 57 -8.48 -46.61 43.82
CA ASN A 57 -8.64 -48.06 43.60
C ASN A 57 -7.55 -48.86 44.31
N TRP A 58 -6.32 -48.35 44.35
CA TRP A 58 -5.23 -48.98 45.10
C TRP A 58 -5.54 -49.02 46.62
N ILE A 59 -6.12 -47.97 47.20
CA ILE A 59 -6.53 -47.95 48.62
C ILE A 59 -7.56 -49.06 48.90
N LEU A 60 -8.53 -49.24 48.01
CA LEU A 60 -9.55 -50.29 48.14
C LEU A 60 -8.98 -51.72 48.11
N THR A 61 -7.76 -51.90 47.58
CA THR A 61 -7.08 -53.21 47.56
C THR A 61 -6.20 -53.49 48.78
N GLN A 62 -6.07 -52.54 49.72
CA GLN A 62 -5.23 -52.72 50.89
C GLN A 62 -5.97 -53.46 52.01
N GLU A 63 -5.46 -54.63 52.41
CA GLU A 63 -6.03 -55.45 53.52
C GLU A 63 -6.03 -54.71 54.87
N SER A 64 -5.16 -53.71 55.04
CA SER A 64 -5.05 -52.93 56.28
C SER A 64 -6.06 -51.77 56.40
N VAL A 65 -6.90 -51.55 55.39
CA VAL A 65 -7.89 -50.46 55.38
C VAL A 65 -9.25 -50.98 55.91
N PRO A 66 -9.81 -50.41 57.00
CA PRO A 66 -11.08 -50.87 57.54
C PRO A 66 -12.23 -50.80 56.53
N GLU A 67 -13.16 -51.77 56.56
CA GLU A 67 -14.32 -51.83 55.65
C GLU A 67 -15.16 -50.54 55.65
N GLN A 68 -15.26 -49.85 56.80
CA GLN A 68 -15.99 -48.59 56.90
C GLN A 68 -15.34 -47.47 56.06
N ILE A 69 -14.00 -47.48 55.95
CA ILE A 69 -13.25 -46.54 55.10
C ILE A 69 -13.43 -46.89 53.63
N GLN A 70 -13.43 -48.19 53.29
CA GLN A 70 -13.67 -48.65 51.92
C GLN A 70 -15.04 -48.19 51.40
N GLY A 71 -16.09 -48.25 52.24
CA GLY A 71 -17.42 -47.76 51.90
C GLY A 71 -17.45 -46.26 51.55
N SER A 72 -16.81 -45.42 52.36
CA SER A 72 -16.76 -43.98 52.12
C SER A 72 -15.87 -43.59 50.92
N VAL A 73 -14.82 -44.36 50.63
CA VAL A 73 -13.99 -44.18 49.42
C VAL A 73 -14.79 -44.45 48.14
N VAL A 74 -15.70 -45.43 48.15
CA VAL A 74 -16.61 -45.72 47.03
C VAL A 74 -17.59 -44.57 46.77
N THR A 75 -18.03 -43.87 47.82
CA THR A 75 -18.89 -42.67 47.70
C THR A 75 -18.17 -41.54 46.94
N CYS A 76 -16.90 -41.26 47.27
CA CYS A 76 -16.09 -40.26 46.57
C CYS A 76 -15.92 -40.57 45.06
N CYS A 77 -15.91 -41.85 44.66
CA CYS A 77 -15.86 -42.23 43.25
C CYS A 77 -17.16 -41.98 42.49
N HIS A 78 -18.32 -42.10 43.16
CA HIS A 78 -19.63 -41.91 42.52
C HIS A 78 -19.96 -40.43 42.30
N GLU A 79 -19.58 -39.56 43.24
CA GLU A 79 -19.77 -38.11 43.11
C GLU A 79 -18.98 -37.53 41.93
N LYS A 80 -17.73 -38.00 41.74
CA LYS A 80 -16.88 -37.58 40.61
C LYS A 80 -17.40 -37.98 39.23
N LYS A 81 -17.95 -39.18 39.08
CA LYS A 81 -18.54 -39.63 37.79
C LYS A 81 -19.72 -38.76 37.37
N LYS A 82 -20.51 -38.30 38.34
CA LYS A 82 -21.69 -37.46 38.10
C LYS A 82 -21.29 -36.05 37.65
N GLU A 83 -20.21 -35.50 38.21
CA GLU A 83 -19.66 -34.19 37.80
C GLU A 83 -18.99 -34.21 36.42
N GLU A 84 -18.34 -35.31 36.03
CA GLU A 84 -17.72 -35.47 34.70
C GLU A 84 -18.77 -35.51 33.57
N GLU A 85 -19.95 -36.10 33.81
CA GLU A 85 -21.05 -36.16 32.85
C GLU A 85 -21.69 -34.77 32.61
N GLU A 86 -21.93 -33.99 33.67
CA GLU A 86 -22.49 -32.63 33.54
C GLU A 86 -21.55 -31.65 32.82
N GLN A 87 -20.23 -31.77 33.02
CA GLN A 87 -19.26 -30.92 32.33
C GLN A 87 -19.12 -31.26 30.84
N LYS A 88 -19.32 -32.53 30.47
CA LYS A 88 -19.23 -33.00 29.09
C LYS A 88 -20.42 -32.50 28.26
N GLU A 89 -21.64 -32.53 28.81
CA GLU A 89 -22.83 -31.97 28.16
C GLU A 89 -22.74 -30.46 27.95
N LYS A 90 -22.25 -29.71 28.95
CA LYS A 90 -22.06 -28.26 28.83
C LYS A 90 -21.03 -27.89 27.77
N LYS A 91 -19.98 -28.71 27.58
CA LYS A 91 -18.96 -28.48 26.56
C LYS A 91 -19.48 -28.75 25.16
N GLU A 92 -20.23 -29.84 24.95
CA GLU A 92 -20.85 -30.14 23.64
C GLU A 92 -21.89 -29.09 23.22
N GLN A 93 -22.67 -28.56 24.15
CA GLN A 93 -23.63 -27.49 23.85
C GLN A 93 -22.94 -26.18 23.47
N LYS A 94 -21.80 -25.86 24.12
CA LYS A 94 -21.01 -24.67 23.82
C LYS A 94 -20.33 -24.77 22.45
N GLU A 95 -19.73 -25.92 22.14
CA GLU A 95 -19.10 -26.16 20.83
C GLU A 95 -20.11 -26.11 19.67
N LYS A 96 -21.33 -26.64 19.85
CA LYS A 96 -22.40 -26.54 18.85
C LYS A 96 -22.87 -25.10 18.63
N LYS A 97 -22.92 -24.29 19.69
CA LYS A 97 -23.32 -22.88 19.60
C LYS A 97 -22.24 -22.04 18.90
N GLU A 98 -20.97 -22.24 19.24
CA GLU A 98 -19.84 -21.56 18.60
C GLU A 98 -19.68 -21.95 17.11
N GLN A 99 -19.95 -23.21 16.73
CA GLN A 99 -19.97 -23.63 15.33
C GLN A 99 -21.11 -23.01 14.53
N LYS A 100 -22.28 -22.83 15.15
CA LYS A 100 -23.44 -22.20 14.52
C LYS A 100 -23.23 -20.70 14.32
N GLU A 101 -22.70 -20.01 15.34
CA GLU A 101 -22.36 -18.58 15.25
C GLU A 101 -21.25 -18.32 14.21
N LYS A 102 -20.25 -19.20 14.10
CA LYS A 102 -19.23 -19.11 13.03
C LYS A 102 -19.82 -19.29 11.64
N LYS A 103 -20.69 -20.27 11.43
CA LYS A 103 -21.35 -20.46 10.14
C LYS A 103 -22.25 -19.29 9.77
N GLU A 104 -22.99 -18.73 10.73
CA GLU A 104 -23.84 -17.56 10.49
C GLU A 104 -22.99 -16.30 10.20
N GLN A 105 -21.78 -16.18 10.78
CA GLN A 105 -20.83 -15.11 10.44
C GLN A 105 -20.20 -15.31 9.05
N GLU A 106 -19.76 -16.52 8.71
CA GLU A 106 -19.21 -16.85 7.39
C GLU A 106 -20.26 -16.62 6.29
N GLU A 107 -21.51 -17.06 6.48
CA GLU A 107 -22.60 -16.82 5.53
C GLU A 107 -22.96 -15.32 5.41
N GLN A 108 -22.84 -14.54 6.49
CA GLN A 108 -23.05 -13.08 6.44
C GLN A 108 -21.88 -12.35 5.76
N GLU A 109 -20.65 -12.79 5.96
CA GLU A 109 -19.47 -12.27 5.26
C GLU A 109 -19.54 -12.60 3.77
N GLU A 110 -19.86 -13.84 3.40
CA GLU A 110 -20.06 -14.24 2.00
C GLU A 110 -21.18 -13.45 1.33
N GLN A 111 -22.33 -13.26 1.98
CA GLN A 111 -23.44 -12.45 1.42
C GLN A 111 -23.08 -10.96 1.29
N LYS A 112 -22.24 -10.44 2.19
CA LYS A 112 -21.77 -9.05 2.13
C LYS A 112 -20.73 -8.88 1.02
N GLU A 113 -19.77 -9.79 0.91
CA GLU A 113 -18.80 -9.83 -0.19
C GLU A 113 -19.51 -9.97 -1.54
N GLN A 114 -20.54 -10.82 -1.64
CA GLN A 114 -21.29 -11.01 -2.89
C GLN A 114 -22.06 -9.74 -3.30
N LYS A 115 -22.66 -9.03 -2.35
CA LYS A 115 -23.31 -7.73 -2.61
C LYS A 115 -22.30 -6.64 -2.99
N GLU A 116 -21.16 -6.58 -2.30
CA GLU A 116 -20.08 -5.63 -2.65
C GLU A 116 -19.52 -5.93 -4.04
N VAL A 117 -19.39 -7.19 -4.43
CA VAL A 117 -18.99 -7.60 -5.78
C VAL A 117 -20.03 -7.16 -6.81
N ASP A 118 -21.32 -7.44 -6.61
CA ASP A 118 -22.40 -7.06 -7.56
C ASP A 118 -22.54 -5.54 -7.72
N GLU A 119 -22.41 -4.77 -6.64
CA GLU A 119 -22.43 -3.29 -6.68
C GLU A 119 -21.16 -2.73 -7.36
N THR A 120 -19.98 -3.30 -7.07
CA THR A 120 -18.72 -2.90 -7.72
C THR A 120 -18.73 -3.26 -9.21
N ASP A 121 -19.37 -4.37 -9.57
CA ASP A 121 -19.60 -4.77 -10.97
C ASP A 121 -20.51 -3.77 -11.68
N GLY A 122 -21.58 -3.31 -11.01
CA GLY A 122 -22.48 -2.27 -11.53
C GLY A 122 -21.77 -0.92 -11.73
N PHE A 123 -20.88 -0.54 -10.80
CA PHE A 123 -20.07 0.67 -10.91
C PHE A 123 -19.18 0.68 -12.17
N TRP A 124 -18.39 -0.37 -12.37
CA TRP A 124 -17.49 -0.46 -13.53
C TRP A 124 -18.24 -0.67 -14.86
N LYS A 125 -19.39 -1.36 -14.85
CA LYS A 125 -20.24 -1.50 -16.05
C LYS A 125 -20.68 -0.15 -16.59
N ARG A 126 -21.05 0.80 -15.72
CA ARG A 126 -21.44 2.16 -16.13
C ARG A 126 -20.28 2.92 -16.81
N TRP A 127 -19.05 2.80 -16.29
CA TRP A 127 -17.86 3.36 -16.95
C TRP A 127 -17.58 2.73 -18.31
N ILE A 128 -17.67 1.41 -18.40
CA ILE A 128 -17.49 0.68 -19.68
C ILE A 128 -18.54 1.11 -20.70
N GLU A 129 -19.81 1.27 -20.28
CA GLU A 129 -20.88 1.74 -21.16
C GLU A 129 -20.62 3.16 -21.69
N PHE A 130 -20.12 4.06 -20.84
CA PHE A 130 -19.70 5.39 -21.28
C PHE A 130 -18.57 5.32 -22.32
N LEU A 131 -17.55 4.49 -22.09
CA LEU A 131 -16.39 4.34 -22.99
C LEU A 131 -16.70 3.61 -24.31
N LYS A 132 -17.80 2.85 -24.39
CA LYS A 132 -18.23 2.19 -25.65
C LYS A 132 -18.57 3.17 -26.76
N ASN A 133 -18.90 4.43 -26.45
CA ASN A 133 -19.25 5.44 -27.44
C ASN A 133 -18.01 6.07 -28.12
N LYS A 134 -17.06 5.23 -28.57
CA LYS A 134 -15.75 5.67 -29.09
C LYS A 134 -15.86 6.65 -30.27
N GLU A 135 -16.83 6.44 -31.16
CA GLU A 135 -17.04 7.30 -32.33
C GLU A 135 -17.42 8.75 -31.97
N SER A 136 -17.90 8.98 -30.74
CA SER A 136 -18.25 10.31 -30.24
C SER A 136 -17.06 11.06 -29.62
N PHE A 137 -15.95 10.36 -29.38
CA PHE A 137 -14.76 10.91 -28.74
C PHE A 137 -13.74 11.40 -29.76
N HIS A 138 -13.07 12.50 -29.44
CA HIS A 138 -11.96 12.99 -30.25
C HIS A 138 -10.83 11.93 -30.26
N PRO A 139 -10.11 11.71 -31.38
CA PRO A 139 -9.05 10.70 -31.45
C PRO A 139 -8.01 10.81 -30.34
N TYR A 140 -7.65 12.02 -29.92
CA TYR A 140 -6.67 12.28 -28.85
C TYR A 140 -7.26 12.38 -27.44
N SER A 141 -8.58 12.22 -27.29
CA SER A 141 -9.19 12.27 -25.96
C SER A 141 -8.84 11.01 -25.16
N PRO A 142 -8.56 11.12 -23.85
CA PRO A 142 -8.26 9.95 -23.00
C PRO A 142 -9.29 8.81 -23.15
N GLU A 143 -10.57 9.17 -23.25
CA GLU A 143 -11.69 8.23 -23.31
C GLU A 143 -11.65 7.34 -24.56
N ASN A 144 -11.18 7.87 -25.70
CA ASN A 144 -11.01 7.07 -26.92
C ASN A 144 -10.00 5.91 -26.72
N HIS A 145 -9.07 6.09 -25.79
CA HIS A 145 -8.02 5.15 -25.41
C HIS A 145 -8.36 4.31 -24.17
N ASN A 146 -9.64 4.23 -23.78
CA ASN A 146 -10.12 3.55 -22.57
C ASN A 146 -9.50 4.12 -21.29
N ILE A 147 -9.19 5.42 -21.27
CA ILE A 147 -8.68 6.12 -20.10
C ILE A 147 -9.79 6.98 -19.53
N ILE A 148 -10.09 6.80 -18.24
CA ILE A 148 -10.96 7.69 -17.49
C ILE A 148 -10.11 8.71 -16.73
N ARG A 149 -10.60 9.93 -16.61
CA ARG A 149 -9.87 11.04 -15.97
C ARG A 149 -10.67 11.60 -14.80
N CYS A 150 -10.10 11.47 -13.61
CA CYS A 150 -10.71 11.86 -12.35
C CYS A 150 -9.70 12.56 -11.43
N GLY A 151 -10.17 13.05 -10.28
CA GLY A 151 -9.32 13.68 -9.27
C GLY A 151 -9.93 14.96 -8.68
N LYS A 152 -9.47 15.32 -7.49
CA LYS A 152 -9.97 16.52 -6.81
C LYS A 152 -9.58 17.76 -7.61
N GLY A 153 -10.56 18.59 -7.96
CA GLY A 153 -10.34 19.80 -8.76
C GLY A 153 -10.43 19.57 -10.28
N ILE A 154 -10.77 18.36 -10.73
CA ILE A 154 -11.08 18.07 -12.13
C ILE A 154 -12.61 18.07 -12.33
N SER A 155 -13.07 18.62 -13.45
CA SER A 155 -14.48 18.53 -13.86
C SER A 155 -14.75 17.23 -14.60
N HIS A 156 -15.94 16.66 -14.38
CA HIS A 156 -16.45 15.57 -15.21
C HIS A 156 -16.69 16.04 -16.65
N ARG A 157 -16.71 15.09 -17.59
CA ARG A 157 -17.08 15.38 -18.98
C ARG A 157 -18.55 15.79 -19.07
N PRO A 158 -18.94 16.74 -19.94
CA PRO A 158 -20.33 17.17 -20.08
C PRO A 158 -21.35 16.06 -20.40
N ASN A 159 -20.89 14.98 -21.05
CA ASN A 159 -21.74 13.85 -21.45
C ASN A 159 -21.61 12.63 -20.51
N LEU A 160 -20.83 12.75 -19.43
CA LEU A 160 -20.72 11.71 -18.41
C LEU A 160 -21.81 11.94 -17.35
N ASP A 161 -22.49 10.87 -16.94
CA ASP A 161 -23.38 10.91 -15.79
C ASP A 161 -22.60 11.33 -14.54
N SER A 162 -23.03 12.45 -13.95
CA SER A 162 -22.38 13.04 -12.78
C SER A 162 -22.35 12.11 -11.57
N ASP A 163 -23.30 11.18 -11.47
CA ASP A 163 -23.35 10.22 -10.37
C ASP A 163 -22.21 9.21 -10.48
N ILE A 164 -21.89 8.71 -11.68
CA ILE A 164 -20.74 7.83 -11.91
C ILE A 164 -19.43 8.50 -11.47
N TYR A 165 -19.27 9.78 -11.84
CA TYR A 165 -18.07 10.54 -11.49
C TYR A 165 -17.94 10.76 -9.97
N ARG A 166 -19.06 11.12 -9.32
CA ARG A 166 -19.09 11.33 -7.86
C ARG A 166 -18.80 10.02 -7.11
N ASP A 167 -19.43 8.93 -7.52
CA ASP A 167 -19.20 7.60 -6.93
C ASP A 167 -17.72 7.20 -7.06
N HIS A 168 -17.09 7.50 -8.22
CA HIS A 168 -15.66 7.24 -8.43
C HIS A 168 -14.80 8.10 -7.50
N LEU A 169 -15.11 9.40 -7.34
CA LEU A 169 -14.44 10.28 -6.40
C LEU A 169 -14.51 9.76 -4.95
N GLU A 170 -15.67 9.27 -4.53
CA GLU A 170 -15.89 8.74 -3.18
C GLU A 170 -15.21 7.38 -2.96
N SER A 171 -15.14 6.54 -4.00
CA SER A 171 -14.46 5.25 -3.96
C SER A 171 -12.93 5.35 -3.86
N HIS A 172 -12.37 6.51 -4.26
CA HIS A 172 -10.93 6.69 -4.27
C HIS A 172 -10.40 6.94 -2.86
N LYS A 173 -9.56 6.02 -2.39
CA LYS A 173 -8.86 6.17 -1.10
C LYS A 173 -7.79 7.25 -1.26
N ASN A 174 -8.03 8.42 -0.67
CA ASN A 174 -7.02 9.46 -0.59
C ASN A 174 -5.89 9.01 0.33
N ASN A 175 -4.70 8.79 -0.22
CA ASN A 175 -3.50 8.56 0.57
C ASN A 175 -3.06 9.89 1.17
N ILE A 176 -3.19 10.03 2.50
CA ILE A 176 -2.73 11.21 3.23
C ILE A 176 -1.36 10.88 3.83
N PHE A 177 -0.30 11.43 3.24
CA PHE A 177 1.05 11.30 3.75
C PHE A 177 1.36 12.44 4.71
N ASN A 178 1.14 12.19 6.00
CA ASN A 178 1.50 13.14 7.05
C ASN A 178 3.00 13.10 7.30
N ILE A 179 3.59 14.27 7.51
CA ILE A 179 4.97 14.40 7.96
C ILE A 179 5.03 13.94 9.42
N PRO A 180 5.93 13.01 9.78
CA PRO A 180 6.09 12.57 11.16
C PRO A 180 6.36 13.72 12.15
N VAL A 181 5.78 13.60 13.34
CA VAL A 181 5.88 14.62 14.40
C VAL A 181 7.33 14.84 14.85
N SER A 182 8.20 13.85 14.71
CA SER A 182 9.64 13.93 14.99
C SER A 182 10.37 14.97 14.14
N TYR A 183 9.89 15.25 12.92
CA TYR A 183 10.52 16.23 12.02
C TYR A 183 10.03 17.67 12.25
N ILE A 184 8.90 17.84 12.94
CA ILE A 184 8.28 19.16 13.18
C ILE A 184 9.26 20.15 13.85
N PRO A 185 10.04 19.79 14.89
CA PRO A 185 10.97 20.73 15.51
C PRO A 185 12.01 21.32 14.54
N TYR A 186 12.54 20.49 13.62
CA TYR A 186 13.49 20.93 12.60
C TYR A 186 12.81 21.86 11.58
N ILE A 187 11.63 21.46 11.09
CA ILE A 187 10.81 22.24 10.15
C ILE A 187 10.44 23.60 10.76
N ASP A 188 9.97 23.63 12.01
CA ASP A 188 9.57 24.85 12.72
C ASP A 188 10.75 25.79 12.94
N GLY A 189 11.94 25.27 13.24
CA GLY A 189 13.16 26.08 13.35
C GLY A 189 13.49 26.81 12.03
N ILE A 190 13.24 26.16 10.91
CA ILE A 190 13.41 26.76 9.57
C ILE A 190 12.32 27.78 9.27
N LEU A 191 11.05 27.41 9.50
CA LEU A 191 9.90 28.29 9.26
C LEU A 191 9.97 29.56 10.11
N SER A 192 10.46 29.45 11.35
CA SER A 192 10.60 30.57 12.30
C SER A 192 11.78 31.51 12.02
N SER A 193 12.63 31.20 11.03
CA SER A 193 13.78 32.06 10.70
C SER A 193 13.33 33.43 10.15
N GLU A 194 13.82 34.51 10.76
CA GLU A 194 13.38 35.89 10.51
C GLU A 194 14.03 36.53 9.28
N ASN A 195 15.19 36.01 8.85
CA ASN A 195 15.94 36.54 7.72
C ASN A 195 16.71 35.44 6.98
N ASN A 196 17.22 35.77 5.78
CA ASN A 196 17.93 34.82 4.91
C ASN A 196 19.16 34.18 5.57
N SER A 197 19.88 34.90 6.42
CA SER A 197 21.06 34.36 7.12
C SER A 197 20.67 33.32 8.16
N GLN A 198 19.65 33.61 8.97
CA GLN A 198 19.08 32.65 9.92
C GLN A 198 18.49 31.44 9.20
N TYR A 199 17.73 31.65 8.11
CA TYR A 199 17.14 30.58 7.32
C TYR A 199 18.21 29.62 6.80
N LYS A 200 19.27 30.15 6.18
CA LYS A 200 20.39 29.34 5.68
C LYS A 200 21.13 28.57 6.79
N LYS A 201 21.20 29.12 8.01
CA LYS A 201 21.79 28.43 9.17
C LYS A 201 20.86 27.33 9.69
N ALA A 202 19.56 27.60 9.79
CA ALA A 202 18.56 26.64 10.27
C ALA A 202 18.49 25.39 9.37
N ILE A 203 18.57 25.57 8.04
CA ILE A 203 18.66 24.45 7.09
C ILE A 203 19.79 23.48 7.45
N ARG A 204 20.96 24.00 7.82
CA ARG A 204 22.15 23.19 8.15
C ARG A 204 22.10 22.60 9.55
N GLY A 205 21.12 23.00 10.37
CA GLY A 205 20.94 22.51 11.73
C GLY A 205 20.15 21.20 11.76
N VAL A 206 20.49 20.27 10.85
CA VAL A 206 19.88 18.94 10.82
C VAL A 206 20.19 18.23 12.16
N PRO A 207 19.19 17.64 12.84
CA PRO A 207 19.41 16.93 14.09
C PRO A 207 20.29 15.68 13.92
N ASP A 208 21.03 15.32 14.97
CA ASP A 208 21.62 13.99 15.06
C ASP A 208 20.49 12.95 15.13
N CYS A 209 20.46 12.01 14.20
CA CYS A 209 19.44 10.98 14.07
C CYS A 209 20.07 9.61 13.85
N ASP A 210 19.25 8.56 13.83
CA ASP A 210 19.71 7.21 13.47
C ASP A 210 19.74 7.01 11.95
N ASP A 211 20.44 5.96 11.52
CA ASP A 211 20.60 5.62 10.09
C ASP A 211 19.26 5.41 9.35
N ASN A 212 18.15 5.12 10.06
CA ASN A 212 16.85 4.91 9.41
C ASN A 212 16.11 6.23 9.13
N GLU A 213 16.38 7.28 9.91
CA GLU A 213 15.78 8.61 9.73
C GLU A 213 16.68 9.56 8.92
N GLU A 214 17.95 9.22 8.71
CA GLU A 214 18.93 10.04 8.00
C GLU A 214 18.45 10.45 6.59
N CYS A 215 17.90 9.51 5.82
CA CYS A 215 17.42 9.79 4.46
C CYS A 215 16.22 10.77 4.44
N ASP A 216 15.37 10.75 5.46
CA ASP A 216 14.25 11.69 5.58
C ASP A 216 14.76 13.10 5.92
N TYR A 217 15.74 13.22 6.81
CA TYR A 217 16.36 14.51 7.11
C TYR A 217 17.15 15.07 5.93
N ASP A 218 17.89 14.25 5.20
CA ASP A 218 18.61 14.65 3.97
C ASP A 218 17.65 15.12 2.88
N PHE A 219 16.52 14.43 2.73
CA PHE A 219 15.43 14.85 1.85
C PHE A 219 14.90 16.23 2.26
N LEU A 220 14.52 16.40 3.53
CA LEU A 220 14.02 17.68 4.04
C LEU A 220 15.03 18.81 3.84
N GLU A 221 16.30 18.57 4.17
CA GLU A 221 17.36 19.54 3.96
C GLU A 221 17.46 19.94 2.48
N SER A 222 17.41 18.96 1.56
CA SER A 222 17.45 19.18 0.13
C SER A 222 16.27 20.00 -0.38
N ILE A 223 15.04 19.71 0.09
CA ILE A 223 13.85 20.52 -0.20
C ILE A 223 14.05 21.95 0.28
N PHE A 224 14.45 22.18 1.53
CA PHE A 224 14.63 23.54 2.06
C PHE A 224 15.75 24.30 1.36
N ARG A 225 16.84 23.62 0.96
CA ARG A 225 17.91 24.22 0.15
C ARG A 225 17.41 24.62 -1.23
N GLY A 226 16.63 23.76 -1.87
CA GLY A 226 15.96 24.05 -3.14
C GLY A 226 15.07 25.29 -3.03
N THR A 227 14.18 25.32 -2.03
CA THR A 227 13.28 26.46 -1.82
C THR A 227 14.02 27.75 -1.46
N TYR A 228 15.06 27.68 -0.62
CA TYR A 228 15.88 28.86 -0.32
C TYR A 228 16.52 29.43 -1.59
N LYS A 229 17.12 28.58 -2.43
CA LYS A 229 17.73 29.02 -3.70
C LYS A 229 16.68 29.62 -4.63
N PHE A 230 15.53 28.97 -4.76
CA PHE A 230 14.41 29.44 -5.58
C PHE A 230 13.91 30.82 -5.15
N HIS A 231 13.65 31.01 -3.85
CA HIS A 231 13.13 32.29 -3.34
C HIS A 231 14.15 33.42 -3.30
N THR A 232 15.45 33.11 -3.33
CA THR A 232 16.52 34.12 -3.27
C THR A 232 17.22 34.36 -4.61
N THR A 233 16.78 33.68 -5.67
CA THR A 233 17.33 33.90 -7.01
C THR A 233 16.96 35.28 -7.54
N CYS A 234 17.88 35.91 -8.27
CA CYS A 234 17.62 37.13 -9.02
C CYS A 234 17.16 36.85 -10.46
N GLN A 235 17.15 35.58 -10.89
CA GLN A 235 16.75 35.19 -12.23
C GLN A 235 15.23 35.18 -12.37
N ASP A 236 14.71 35.67 -13.49
CA ASP A 236 13.29 35.67 -13.77
C ASP A 236 12.86 34.31 -14.33
N ILE A 237 12.16 33.51 -13.52
CA ILE A 237 11.64 32.20 -13.93
C ILE A 237 10.57 32.27 -15.03
N LYS A 238 10.14 33.47 -15.42
CA LYS A 238 9.24 33.69 -16.56
C LYS A 238 9.99 33.87 -17.88
N SER A 239 11.33 33.95 -17.86
CA SER A 239 12.13 34.22 -19.07
C SER A 239 12.02 33.08 -20.08
N ASP A 240 12.22 31.86 -19.61
CA ASP A 240 12.25 30.65 -20.43
C ASP A 240 12.05 29.41 -19.55
N GLU A 241 11.67 28.33 -20.22
CA GLU A 241 11.34 27.05 -19.58
C GLU A 241 12.55 26.40 -18.90
N SER A 242 13.75 26.51 -19.49
CA SER A 242 14.96 25.93 -18.93
C SER A 242 15.36 26.60 -17.60
N THR A 243 15.24 27.92 -17.54
CA THR A 243 15.42 28.70 -16.31
C THR A 243 14.41 28.30 -15.25
N PHE A 244 13.12 28.16 -15.62
CA PHE A 244 12.10 27.68 -14.68
C PHE A 244 12.41 26.27 -14.17
N ASN A 245 12.67 25.31 -15.05
CA ASN A 245 12.95 23.93 -14.68
C ASN A 245 14.20 23.81 -13.81
N SER A 246 15.30 24.48 -14.17
CA SER A 246 16.58 24.37 -13.46
C SER A 246 16.59 25.04 -12.08
N LEU A 247 15.86 26.14 -11.90
CA LEU A 247 15.79 26.85 -10.62
C LEU A 247 14.73 26.28 -9.69
N PHE A 248 13.69 25.70 -10.27
CA PHE A 248 12.53 25.25 -9.53
C PHE A 248 12.39 23.72 -9.55
N ILE A 249 12.02 23.13 -10.67
CA ILE A 249 11.53 21.74 -10.72
C ILE A 249 12.65 20.72 -10.46
N TYR A 250 13.77 20.82 -11.19
CA TYR A 250 14.84 19.83 -11.15
C TYR A 250 15.40 19.61 -9.75
N PRO A 251 15.74 20.65 -8.96
CA PRO A 251 16.25 20.44 -7.59
C PRO A 251 15.33 19.61 -6.70
N PHE A 252 14.01 19.74 -6.85
CA PHE A 252 13.07 18.97 -6.03
C PHE A 252 12.89 17.53 -6.53
N LEU A 253 12.90 17.30 -7.85
CA LEU A 253 12.87 15.94 -8.40
C LEU A 253 14.18 15.18 -8.16
N GLU A 254 15.31 15.87 -8.15
CA GLU A 254 16.60 15.33 -7.68
C GLU A 254 16.50 14.90 -6.21
N ALA A 255 16.01 15.77 -5.32
CA ALA A 255 15.83 15.44 -3.91
C ALA A 255 14.94 14.20 -3.70
N VAL A 256 13.84 14.09 -4.45
CA VAL A 256 12.96 12.91 -4.42
C VAL A 256 13.70 11.67 -4.91
N ALA A 257 14.42 11.74 -6.03
CA ALA A 257 15.14 10.59 -6.57
C ALA A 257 16.29 10.13 -5.65
N ASP A 258 17.01 11.06 -5.05
CA ASP A 258 18.08 10.78 -4.08
C ASP A 258 17.51 10.08 -2.84
N TYR A 259 16.40 10.58 -2.29
CA TYR A 259 15.69 9.89 -1.20
C TYR A 259 15.33 8.46 -1.56
N LEU A 260 14.74 8.23 -2.75
CA LEU A 260 14.34 6.88 -3.18
C LEU A 260 15.55 5.95 -3.34
N LYS A 261 16.68 6.48 -3.83
CA LYS A 261 17.93 5.74 -3.97
C LYS A 261 18.50 5.34 -2.61
N ASP A 262 18.48 6.25 -1.65
CA ASP A 262 19.14 6.05 -0.36
C ASP A 262 18.24 5.24 0.61
N SER A 263 16.92 5.43 0.58
CA SER A 263 15.94 4.60 1.30
C SER A 263 15.85 3.16 0.75
N ASN A 264 16.19 2.95 -0.53
CA ASN A 264 16.16 1.63 -1.15
C ASN A 264 17.28 1.48 -2.20
N ASP A 265 18.47 1.09 -1.75
CA ASP A 265 19.66 0.83 -2.60
C ASP A 265 19.33 -0.10 -3.79
N ARG A 266 18.41 -1.07 -3.63
CA ARG A 266 18.08 -2.01 -4.71
C ARG A 266 17.41 -1.33 -5.90
N CYS A 267 16.73 -0.20 -5.72
CA CYS A 267 16.03 0.47 -6.81
C CYS A 267 16.98 1.30 -7.68
N LYS A 268 18.06 1.85 -7.08
CA LYS A 268 19.00 2.78 -7.73
C LYS A 268 18.28 3.86 -8.53
N ALA A 269 17.34 4.54 -7.86
CA ALA A 269 16.60 5.64 -8.46
C ALA A 269 17.54 6.77 -8.88
N SER A 270 17.23 7.44 -9.99
CA SER A 270 17.96 8.61 -10.45
C SER A 270 17.06 9.50 -11.28
N PHE A 271 17.15 10.81 -11.05
CA PHE A 271 16.51 11.82 -11.90
C PHE A 271 17.42 12.18 -13.08
N CYS A 272 16.88 12.07 -14.28
CA CYS A 272 17.53 12.45 -15.53
C CYS A 272 16.87 13.73 -16.05
N CYS A 273 17.52 14.89 -15.88
CA CYS A 273 16.98 16.19 -16.31
C CYS A 273 17.23 16.52 -17.79
N GLY A 274 16.43 17.44 -18.34
CA GLY A 274 16.49 17.93 -19.71
C GLY A 274 15.74 17.05 -20.71
N GLU A 275 15.86 17.36 -21.99
CA GLU A 275 15.24 16.61 -23.11
C GLU A 275 15.73 15.15 -23.15
N ARG A 276 15.04 14.25 -22.46
CA ARG A 276 15.39 12.83 -22.33
C ARG A 276 14.46 11.95 -23.13
N SER A 277 15.05 11.06 -23.91
CA SER A 277 14.32 10.02 -24.62
C SER A 277 13.63 9.07 -23.62
N LEU A 278 12.30 9.01 -23.71
CA LEU A 278 11.47 8.06 -22.97
C LEU A 278 11.60 6.68 -23.64
N GLN A 279 12.32 5.76 -23.00
CA GLN A 279 12.60 4.44 -23.56
C GLN A 279 11.33 3.59 -23.66
N ALA A 280 10.43 3.74 -22.70
CA ALA A 280 9.14 3.08 -22.71
C ALA A 280 8.37 3.39 -24.00
N MET A 281 8.30 4.66 -24.41
CA MET A 281 7.66 5.03 -25.68
C MET A 281 8.40 4.44 -26.88
N LYS A 282 9.73 4.51 -26.90
CA LYS A 282 10.53 3.94 -28.00
C LYS A 282 10.21 2.46 -28.20
N ASN A 283 10.22 1.66 -27.12
CA ASN A 283 9.98 0.22 -27.18
C ASN A 283 8.57 -0.13 -27.71
N GLN A 284 7.58 0.74 -27.49
CA GLN A 284 6.21 0.49 -27.97
C GLN A 284 6.01 0.92 -29.43
N LEU A 285 6.89 1.76 -29.97
CA LEU A 285 6.79 2.29 -31.33
C LEU A 285 7.76 1.62 -32.32
N GLU A 286 8.83 0.98 -31.85
CA GLU A 286 9.90 0.46 -32.72
C GLU A 286 9.44 -0.62 -33.70
N ASP A 287 8.40 -1.39 -33.34
CA ASP A 287 7.82 -2.44 -34.18
C ASP A 287 6.81 -1.89 -35.22
N LEU A 288 6.44 -0.61 -35.13
CA LEU A 288 5.47 0.00 -36.05
C LEU A 288 6.17 0.53 -37.31
N PRO A 289 5.75 0.12 -38.52
CA PRO A 289 6.36 0.55 -39.78
C PRO A 289 6.44 2.08 -39.97
N ILE A 290 5.51 2.82 -39.36
CA ILE A 290 5.44 4.28 -39.44
C ILE A 290 6.54 5.01 -38.64
N TYR A 291 7.29 4.32 -37.78
CA TYR A 291 8.31 4.91 -36.90
C TYR A 291 9.74 4.38 -37.13
N GLN A 292 10.00 3.68 -38.26
CA GLN A 292 11.30 3.05 -38.55
C GLN A 292 12.45 4.03 -38.84
N ASP A 293 12.18 5.30 -39.18
CA ASP A 293 13.20 6.25 -39.68
C ASP A 293 13.75 7.24 -38.63
N ASP A 294 13.80 6.90 -37.33
CA ASP A 294 14.43 7.68 -36.22
C ASP A 294 13.91 9.13 -35.96
N CYS A 295 13.07 9.70 -36.82
CA CYS A 295 12.59 11.09 -36.70
C CYS A 295 11.60 11.32 -35.53
N HIS A 296 11.28 10.30 -34.75
CA HIS A 296 10.13 10.31 -33.86
C HIS A 296 10.44 9.88 -32.42
N ILE A 297 11.56 10.33 -31.85
CA ILE A 297 11.84 10.17 -30.42
C ILE A 297 10.83 11.00 -29.59
N TYR A 298 10.26 10.40 -28.53
CA TYR A 298 9.58 11.16 -27.47
C TYR A 298 10.64 11.68 -26.51
N LEU A 299 10.67 13.00 -26.32
CA LEU A 299 11.54 13.66 -25.36
C LEU A 299 10.70 14.23 -24.21
N ALA A 300 11.01 13.82 -22.98
CA ALA A 300 10.46 14.37 -21.75
C ALA A 300 11.42 15.42 -21.17
N ASP A 301 10.93 16.36 -20.36
CA ASP A 301 11.76 17.37 -19.70
C ASP A 301 12.52 16.83 -18.48
N GLY A 302 12.11 15.66 -18.01
CA GLY A 302 12.79 14.94 -16.95
C GLY A 302 12.19 13.56 -16.72
N ILE A 303 12.98 12.62 -16.22
CA ILE A 303 12.53 11.26 -15.93
C ILE A 303 13.17 10.75 -14.64
N ILE A 304 12.39 10.18 -13.72
CA ILE A 304 12.91 9.35 -12.63
C ILE A 304 12.96 7.90 -13.10
N LYS A 305 14.17 7.32 -13.13
CA LYS A 305 14.42 5.93 -13.58
C LYS A 305 14.95 5.06 -12.44
N LEU A 306 14.53 3.81 -12.42
CA LEU A 306 14.93 2.79 -11.45
C LEU A 306 15.99 1.86 -12.07
N MET A 307 17.26 2.27 -12.03
CA MET A 307 18.36 1.57 -12.71
C MET A 307 18.58 0.15 -12.16
N GLY A 308 18.24 -0.10 -10.89
CA GLY A 308 18.32 -1.42 -10.24
C GLY A 308 17.13 -2.34 -10.57
N LEU A 309 16.08 -1.81 -11.20
CA LEU A 309 14.85 -2.51 -11.55
C LEU A 309 14.61 -2.43 -13.06
N LYS A 310 15.52 -3.02 -13.85
CA LYS A 310 15.42 -3.09 -15.33
C LYS A 310 15.32 -1.73 -16.03
N ASN A 311 15.87 -0.67 -15.44
CA ASN A 311 15.77 0.70 -15.97
C ASN A 311 14.33 1.20 -16.15
N ILE A 312 13.41 0.74 -15.30
CA ILE A 312 12.01 1.17 -15.35
C ILE A 312 11.91 2.68 -15.16
N GLU A 313 11.16 3.33 -16.04
CA GLU A 313 10.80 4.74 -15.95
C GLU A 313 9.53 4.84 -15.08
N LEU A 314 9.61 5.52 -13.93
CA LEU A 314 8.53 5.56 -12.94
C LEU A 314 7.78 6.90 -12.92
N LEU A 315 8.49 8.00 -13.20
CA LEU A 315 7.92 9.33 -13.30
C LEU A 315 8.52 10.06 -14.51
N LEU A 316 7.69 10.76 -15.28
CA LEU A 316 8.14 11.74 -16.27
C LEU A 316 7.72 13.17 -15.88
N LEU A 317 8.43 14.16 -16.39
CA LEU A 317 8.11 15.58 -16.27
C LEU A 317 7.79 16.12 -17.67
N GLU A 318 6.69 16.85 -17.77
CA GLU A 318 6.38 17.73 -18.90
C GLU A 318 6.16 19.15 -18.37
N THR A 319 6.85 20.12 -18.95
CA THR A 319 6.74 21.53 -18.63
C THR A 319 6.15 22.27 -19.82
N SER A 320 5.06 22.99 -19.58
CA SER A 320 4.39 23.77 -20.61
C SER A 320 4.91 25.18 -20.71
N GLY A 321 6.18 25.35 -21.03
CA GLY A 321 6.81 26.66 -21.16
C GLY A 321 7.26 27.28 -19.83
N PRO A 322 7.68 28.56 -19.85
CA PRO A 322 8.10 29.28 -18.66
C PRO A 322 6.97 29.42 -17.63
N PHE A 323 7.33 29.79 -16.40
CA PHE A 323 6.37 30.03 -15.34
C PHE A 323 5.31 31.08 -15.75
N GLN A 324 4.04 30.80 -15.42
CA GLN A 324 2.84 31.57 -15.84
C GLN A 324 2.58 31.57 -17.36
N ASN A 325 3.04 30.56 -18.10
CA ASN A 325 2.63 30.40 -19.49
C ASN A 325 1.10 30.32 -19.60
N LYS A 326 0.53 31.00 -20.60
CA LYS A 326 -0.92 31.10 -20.85
C LYS A 326 -1.36 30.43 -22.14
N ASP A 327 -0.45 29.80 -22.88
CA ASP A 327 -0.79 29.05 -24.08
C ASP A 327 -1.56 27.78 -23.68
N LYS A 328 -2.89 27.87 -23.73
CA LYS A 328 -3.80 26.77 -23.41
C LYS A 328 -3.60 25.56 -24.32
N SER A 329 -3.20 25.78 -25.57
CA SER A 329 -2.98 24.68 -26.52
C SER A 329 -1.68 23.94 -26.19
N LYS A 330 -0.60 24.66 -25.85
CA LYS A 330 0.65 24.04 -25.35
C LYS A 330 0.42 23.30 -24.04
N ILE A 331 -0.26 23.94 -23.08
CA ILE A 331 -0.62 23.32 -21.79
C ILE A 331 -1.40 22.01 -21.98
N ALA A 332 -2.43 22.04 -22.83
CA ALA A 332 -3.21 20.83 -23.10
C ALA A 332 -2.39 19.78 -23.86
N PHE A 333 -1.56 20.19 -24.82
CA PHE A 333 -0.68 19.30 -25.58
C PHE A 333 0.27 18.55 -24.67
N ASP A 334 1.03 19.25 -23.81
CA ASP A 334 2.00 18.59 -22.93
C ASP A 334 1.33 17.71 -21.87
N HIS A 335 0.10 18.05 -21.43
CA HIS A 335 -0.67 17.14 -20.59
C HIS A 335 -0.98 15.81 -21.30
N HIS A 336 -1.47 15.86 -22.55
CA HIS A 336 -1.76 14.64 -23.31
C HIS A 336 -0.48 13.89 -23.68
N LYS A 337 0.60 14.62 -23.95
CA LYS A 337 1.93 14.06 -24.17
C LYS A 337 2.38 13.26 -22.93
N GLY A 338 2.32 13.87 -21.74
CA GLY A 338 2.63 13.20 -20.49
C GLY A 338 1.72 12.01 -20.17
N LEU A 339 0.42 12.09 -20.51
CA LEU A 339 -0.52 10.98 -20.40
C LEU A 339 -0.10 9.77 -21.25
N PHE A 340 0.17 9.97 -22.54
CA PHE A 340 0.59 8.87 -23.41
C PHE A 340 1.99 8.36 -23.04
N GLY A 341 2.88 9.24 -22.56
CA GLY A 341 4.15 8.84 -21.97
C GLY A 341 3.97 7.91 -20.77
N ALA A 342 3.06 8.25 -19.86
CA ALA A 342 2.73 7.41 -18.70
C ALA A 342 2.09 6.07 -19.11
N LEU A 343 1.23 6.03 -20.13
CA LEU A 343 0.71 4.77 -20.67
C LEU A 343 1.83 3.87 -21.18
N ALA A 344 2.77 4.43 -21.94
CA ALA A 344 3.92 3.69 -22.43
C ALA A 344 4.78 3.16 -21.26
N MET A 345 5.01 3.97 -20.22
CA MET A 345 5.72 3.52 -19.01
C MET A 345 5.01 2.35 -18.33
N LEU A 346 3.69 2.42 -18.17
CA LEU A 346 2.91 1.34 -17.56
C LEU A 346 3.01 0.04 -18.37
N LYS A 347 2.94 0.14 -19.70
CA LYS A 347 3.12 -1.00 -20.61
C LYS A 347 4.55 -1.57 -20.56
N ALA A 348 5.57 -0.73 -20.51
CA ALA A 348 6.96 -1.19 -20.41
C ALA A 348 7.26 -1.94 -19.09
N ILE A 349 6.58 -1.58 -17.99
CA ILE A 349 6.65 -2.34 -16.73
C ILE A 349 6.00 -3.71 -16.90
N GLU A 350 4.86 -3.77 -17.57
CA GLU A 350 4.18 -5.03 -17.88
C GLU A 350 5.09 -5.96 -18.70
N ASP A 351 5.62 -5.46 -19.81
CA ASP A 351 6.57 -6.19 -20.68
C ASP A 351 7.83 -6.65 -19.92
N SER A 352 8.21 -5.91 -18.88
CA SER A 352 9.33 -6.26 -18.01
C SER A 352 9.01 -7.42 -17.06
N PHE A 353 7.74 -7.62 -16.71
CA PHE A 353 7.29 -8.66 -15.76
C PHE A 353 6.02 -9.38 -16.23
N PRO A 354 6.00 -9.98 -17.42
CA PRO A 354 4.78 -10.51 -18.06
C PRO A 354 4.11 -11.65 -17.29
N GLN A 355 4.82 -12.24 -16.32
CA GLN A 355 4.38 -13.39 -15.52
C GLN A 355 4.00 -13.01 -14.08
N ALA A 356 3.92 -11.72 -13.78
CA ALA A 356 3.46 -11.23 -12.49
C ALA A 356 1.93 -11.25 -12.40
N SER A 357 1.39 -11.09 -11.19
CA SER A 357 -0.06 -11.11 -10.97
C SER A 357 -0.72 -9.83 -11.48
N ILE A 358 -1.91 -9.97 -12.05
CA ILE A 358 -2.76 -8.84 -12.44
C ILE A 358 -3.16 -7.99 -11.24
N GLU A 359 -3.33 -8.61 -10.06
CA GLU A 359 -3.68 -7.92 -8.82
C GLU A 359 -2.57 -6.96 -8.37
N THR A 360 -1.31 -7.42 -8.34
CA THR A 360 -0.18 -6.55 -8.02
C THR A 360 -0.03 -5.45 -9.08
N PHE A 361 -0.20 -5.80 -10.36
CA PHE A 361 -0.10 -4.83 -11.47
C PHE A 361 -1.20 -3.77 -11.42
N GLY A 362 -2.45 -4.14 -11.14
CA GLY A 362 -3.57 -3.20 -11.04
C GLY A 362 -3.46 -2.26 -9.83
N SER A 363 -2.66 -2.63 -8.83
CA SER A 363 -2.33 -1.75 -7.69
C SER A 363 -1.14 -0.81 -7.95
N LEU A 364 -0.40 -0.99 -9.05
CA LEU A 364 0.74 -0.16 -9.41
C LEU A 364 0.25 1.16 -10.03
N LYS A 365 0.93 2.25 -9.64
CA LYS A 365 0.81 3.56 -10.28
C LYS A 365 2.12 3.96 -10.95
N VAL A 366 2.03 4.54 -12.14
CA VAL A 366 3.11 5.37 -12.72
C VAL A 366 2.66 6.82 -12.68
N PHE A 367 3.61 7.75 -12.73
CA PHE A 367 3.31 9.16 -12.51
C PHE A 367 3.81 10.04 -13.63
N PHE A 368 3.17 11.19 -13.79
CA PHE A 368 3.81 12.31 -14.45
C PHE A 368 3.53 13.60 -13.71
N ILE A 369 4.52 14.49 -13.73
CA ILE A 369 4.38 15.86 -13.27
C ILE A 369 4.14 16.72 -14.48
N HIS A 370 3.10 17.55 -14.40
CA HIS A 370 2.81 18.55 -15.41
C HIS A 370 2.98 19.93 -14.78
N ALA A 371 3.95 20.69 -15.26
CA ALA A 371 4.15 22.07 -14.84
C ALA A 371 3.44 23.01 -15.83
N ALA A 372 2.38 23.67 -15.38
CA ALA A 372 1.55 24.49 -16.25
C ALA A 372 0.99 25.71 -15.53
N SER A 373 1.03 26.86 -16.21
CA SER A 373 0.62 28.15 -15.66
C SER A 373 1.37 28.44 -14.36
N GLU A 374 0.67 28.43 -13.21
CA GLU A 374 1.25 28.77 -11.90
C GLU A 374 1.43 27.55 -10.99
N SER A 375 1.21 26.34 -11.50
CA SER A 375 1.09 25.14 -10.67
C SER A 375 1.91 23.96 -11.18
N LEU A 376 2.29 23.08 -10.25
CA LEU A 376 2.66 21.70 -10.54
C LEU A 376 1.46 20.79 -10.27
N TYR A 377 1.18 19.90 -11.20
CA TYR A 377 0.15 18.87 -11.07
C TYR A 377 0.82 17.50 -11.00
N LEU A 378 0.50 16.72 -9.96
CA LEU A 378 0.92 15.34 -9.85
C LEU A 378 -0.20 14.42 -10.35
N TRP A 379 0.02 13.83 -11.52
CA TRP A 379 -0.89 12.85 -12.09
C TRP A 379 -0.37 11.43 -11.86
N SER A 380 -1.28 10.52 -11.55
CA SER A 380 -1.01 9.09 -11.52
C SER A 380 -1.85 8.36 -12.57
N LEU A 381 -1.30 7.26 -13.08
CA LEU A 381 -1.97 6.37 -14.01
C LEU A 381 -1.85 4.94 -13.49
N ARG A 382 -2.99 4.25 -13.42
CA ARG A 382 -3.07 2.82 -13.04
C ARG A 382 -3.97 2.04 -13.98
N PHE A 383 -3.80 0.73 -14.01
CA PHE A 383 -4.68 -0.19 -14.71
C PHE A 383 -5.77 -0.72 -13.75
N GLU A 384 -7.03 -0.54 -14.09
CA GLU A 384 -8.16 -1.11 -13.35
C GLU A 384 -8.53 -2.48 -13.92
N GLN A 385 -8.13 -3.53 -13.22
CA GLN A 385 -8.31 -4.91 -13.68
C GLN A 385 -9.78 -5.35 -13.79
N LYS A 386 -10.69 -4.80 -12.97
CA LYS A 386 -12.11 -5.18 -12.99
C LYS A 386 -12.81 -4.73 -14.28
N ALA A 387 -12.38 -3.59 -14.82
CA ALA A 387 -12.95 -3.00 -16.02
C ALA A 387 -12.04 -3.11 -17.27
N GLN A 388 -10.78 -3.47 -17.07
CA GLN A 388 -9.72 -3.44 -18.10
C GLN A 388 -9.59 -2.05 -18.76
N ILE A 389 -9.59 -1.01 -17.92
CA ILE A 389 -9.45 0.40 -18.33
C ILE A 389 -8.29 1.05 -17.57
N TYR A 390 -7.91 2.25 -17.98
CA TYR A 390 -6.87 3.04 -17.32
C TYR A 390 -7.48 4.19 -16.53
N ASP A 391 -7.08 4.33 -15.27
CA ASP A 391 -7.57 5.38 -14.37
C ASP A 391 -6.47 6.45 -14.21
N LEU A 392 -6.68 7.60 -14.85
CA LEU A 392 -5.84 8.79 -14.75
C LEU A 392 -6.37 9.69 -13.63
N TRP A 393 -5.55 9.90 -12.61
CA TRP A 393 -5.96 10.60 -11.40
C TRP A 393 -5.06 11.79 -11.09
N LEU A 394 -5.66 12.95 -10.77
CA LEU A 394 -4.93 14.07 -10.18
C LEU A 394 -4.76 13.84 -8.67
N GLU A 395 -3.56 13.43 -8.25
CA GLU A 395 -3.22 13.12 -6.86
C GLU A 395 -3.07 14.37 -6.01
N ASP A 396 -2.33 15.37 -6.52
CA ASP A 396 -2.07 16.62 -5.80
C ASP A 396 -1.76 17.77 -6.76
N MET A 397 -1.88 18.99 -6.26
CA MET A 397 -1.57 20.23 -6.97
C MET A 397 -0.85 21.21 -6.06
N LEU A 398 0.29 21.71 -6.52
CA LEU A 398 1.07 22.73 -5.84
C LEU A 398 0.98 24.06 -6.59
N LEU A 399 0.38 25.07 -5.96
CA LEU A 399 0.48 26.44 -6.41
C LEU A 399 1.87 27.00 -6.08
N ILE A 400 2.60 27.43 -7.11
CA ILE A 400 3.98 27.91 -6.98
C ILE A 400 3.96 29.37 -6.57
N LYS A 401 4.54 29.65 -5.40
CA LYS A 401 4.72 31.01 -4.89
C LYS A 401 6.19 31.39 -4.94
N PRO A 402 6.65 32.19 -5.92
CA PRO A 402 8.08 32.49 -6.09
C PRO A 402 8.64 33.48 -5.07
N LYS A 403 7.77 34.17 -4.33
CA LYS A 403 8.19 35.21 -3.38
C LYS A 403 8.39 34.63 -1.99
N ILE A 404 9.51 34.99 -1.36
CA ILE A 404 9.80 34.61 0.02
C ILE A 404 8.81 35.18 1.03
N ASP A 405 8.12 36.27 0.72
CA ASP A 405 7.15 36.89 1.64
C ASP A 405 5.99 35.93 1.97
N ASP A 406 5.69 34.99 1.06
CA ASP A 406 4.70 33.93 1.25
C ASP A 406 5.26 32.71 2.00
N LYS A 407 6.45 32.83 2.64
CA LYS A 407 7.24 31.74 3.22
C LYS A 407 6.42 30.68 3.94
N LEU A 408 5.53 31.08 4.85
CA LEU A 408 4.76 30.15 5.67
C LEU A 408 3.78 29.31 4.85
N GLU A 409 3.09 29.94 3.90
CA GLU A 409 2.10 29.28 3.05
C GLU A 409 2.77 28.49 1.91
N ALA A 410 3.82 29.07 1.33
CA ALA A 410 4.65 28.44 0.31
C ALA A 410 5.34 27.19 0.89
N LEU A 411 6.23 27.34 1.88
CA LEU A 411 7.02 26.19 2.36
C LEU A 411 6.16 25.03 2.86
N SER A 412 5.05 25.31 3.54
CA SER A 412 4.16 24.25 4.02
C SER A 412 3.54 23.46 2.87
N SER A 413 3.07 24.14 1.82
CA SER A 413 2.45 23.50 0.65
C SER A 413 3.49 22.73 -0.17
N PHE A 414 4.66 23.32 -0.36
CA PHE A 414 5.82 22.71 -1.03
C PHE A 414 6.24 21.41 -0.37
N LEU A 415 6.47 21.48 0.94
CA LEU A 415 6.95 20.35 1.71
C LEU A 415 5.94 19.21 1.65
N ARG A 416 4.64 19.51 1.82
CA ARG A 416 3.58 18.51 1.73
C ARG A 416 3.52 17.84 0.35
N PHE A 417 3.60 18.63 -0.73
CA PHE A 417 3.54 18.10 -2.09
C PHE A 417 4.71 17.14 -2.38
N PHE A 418 5.94 17.57 -2.12
CA PHE A 418 7.12 16.73 -2.40
C PHE A 418 7.25 15.55 -1.42
N TRP A 419 6.77 15.69 -0.18
CA TRP A 419 6.67 14.59 0.76
C TRP A 419 5.67 13.53 0.27
N ALA A 420 4.49 13.95 -0.19
CA ALA A 420 3.52 13.04 -0.79
C ALA A 420 4.09 12.37 -2.04
N LEU A 421 4.76 13.12 -2.92
CA LEU A 421 5.39 12.59 -4.12
C LEU A 421 6.40 11.49 -3.81
N LYS A 422 7.32 11.69 -2.84
CA LYS A 422 8.29 10.65 -2.49
C LYS A 422 7.59 9.38 -1.98
N CYS A 423 6.55 9.52 -1.15
CA CYS A 423 5.82 8.39 -0.60
C CYS A 423 5.05 7.61 -1.67
N PHE A 424 4.40 8.31 -2.61
CA PHE A 424 3.73 7.68 -3.75
C PHE A 424 4.71 6.87 -4.62
N LEU A 425 5.88 7.43 -4.91
CA LEU A 425 6.90 6.72 -5.70
C LEU A 425 7.49 5.54 -4.94
N GLU A 426 7.68 5.66 -3.63
CA GLU A 426 8.13 4.58 -2.76
C GLU A 426 7.13 3.41 -2.76
N GLU A 427 5.83 3.68 -2.64
CA GLU A 427 4.77 2.67 -2.76
C GLU A 427 4.85 1.94 -4.11
N SER A 428 4.99 2.67 -5.22
CA SER A 428 5.14 2.06 -6.55
C SER A 428 6.42 1.24 -6.71
N ILE A 429 7.53 1.64 -6.10
CA ILE A 429 8.79 0.85 -6.10
C ILE A 429 8.58 -0.48 -5.35
N LEU A 430 7.83 -0.48 -4.25
CA LEU A 430 7.47 -1.71 -3.54
C LEU A 430 6.63 -2.63 -4.43
N LYS A 431 5.66 -2.09 -5.17
CA LYS A 431 4.84 -2.86 -6.13
C LYS A 431 5.68 -3.41 -7.28
N ILE A 432 6.58 -2.63 -7.88
CA ILE A 432 7.50 -3.10 -8.94
C ILE A 432 8.42 -4.20 -8.41
N SER A 433 8.93 -4.04 -7.18
CA SER A 433 9.74 -5.07 -6.53
C SER A 433 8.96 -6.37 -6.32
N GLN A 434 7.66 -6.25 -6.01
CA GLN A 434 6.76 -7.40 -5.89
C GLN A 434 6.47 -8.06 -7.24
N LEU A 435 6.20 -7.29 -8.31
CA LEU A 435 6.05 -7.81 -9.67
C LEU A 435 7.29 -8.61 -10.10
N LYS A 436 8.49 -8.08 -9.82
CA LYS A 436 9.75 -8.78 -10.10
C LYS A 436 9.86 -10.11 -9.35
N LYS A 437 9.43 -10.15 -8.08
CA LYS A 437 9.42 -11.40 -7.29
C LYS A 437 8.44 -12.42 -7.86
N GLU A 438 7.21 -12.01 -8.16
CA GLU A 438 6.17 -12.88 -8.73
C GLU A 438 6.59 -13.45 -10.09
N HIS A 439 7.07 -12.58 -10.98
CA HIS A 439 7.59 -12.97 -12.28
C HIS A 439 8.73 -14.00 -12.15
N ASN A 440 9.74 -13.71 -11.31
CA ASN A 440 10.86 -14.63 -11.11
C ASN A 440 10.42 -15.96 -10.48
N HIS A 441 9.45 -15.93 -9.57
CA HIS A 441 8.87 -17.14 -8.98
C HIS A 441 8.15 -17.98 -10.03
N SER A 442 7.34 -17.35 -10.90
CA SER A 442 6.66 -18.03 -12.00
C SER A 442 7.66 -18.66 -12.98
N LEU A 443 8.73 -17.94 -13.35
CA LEU A 443 9.81 -18.50 -14.16
C LEU A 443 10.46 -19.72 -13.48
N PHE A 444 10.74 -19.62 -12.17
CA PHE A 444 11.36 -20.71 -11.42
C PHE A 444 10.48 -21.97 -11.36
N VAL A 445 9.18 -21.82 -11.10
CA VAL A 445 8.22 -22.93 -10.97
C VAL A 445 7.96 -23.60 -12.32
N ASN A 446 7.94 -22.83 -13.41
CA ASN A 446 7.58 -23.33 -14.73
C ASN A 446 8.80 -23.69 -15.61
N ARG A 447 10.04 -23.54 -15.12
CA ARG A 447 11.28 -23.71 -15.92
C ARG A 447 11.47 -25.06 -16.64
N PHE A 448 10.79 -26.11 -16.17
CA PHE A 448 10.87 -27.46 -16.76
C PHE A 448 9.53 -27.93 -17.35
N LYS A 449 8.51 -27.09 -17.37
CA LYS A 449 7.23 -27.41 -17.99
C LYS A 449 7.32 -27.14 -19.49
N SER A 450 6.79 -28.06 -20.29
CA SER A 450 6.74 -27.93 -21.75
C SER A 450 5.60 -27.05 -22.23
N ASP A 451 4.61 -26.81 -21.36
CA ASP A 451 3.44 -26.01 -21.68
C ASP A 451 3.74 -24.50 -21.63
N PRO A 452 3.19 -23.71 -22.56
CA PRO A 452 3.28 -22.26 -22.50
C PRO A 452 2.65 -21.73 -21.21
N PHE A 453 3.12 -20.57 -20.75
CA PHE A 453 2.59 -19.95 -19.54
C PHE A 453 1.08 -19.72 -19.69
N PRO A 454 0.26 -20.12 -18.70
CA PRO A 454 -1.20 -20.15 -18.84
C PRO A 454 -1.84 -18.77 -19.00
N SER A 455 -1.17 -17.69 -18.58
CA SER A 455 -1.64 -16.32 -18.72
C SER A 455 -0.47 -15.34 -18.61
N SER A 456 -0.37 -14.39 -19.53
CA SER A 456 0.60 -13.30 -19.53
C SER A 456 -0.13 -11.97 -19.34
N LEU A 457 0.42 -11.05 -18.55
CA LEU A 457 -0.15 -9.70 -18.41
C LEU A 457 -0.31 -9.03 -19.78
N SER A 458 0.59 -9.32 -20.73
CA SER A 458 0.58 -8.80 -22.10
C SER A 458 -0.66 -9.15 -22.91
N THR A 459 -1.43 -10.15 -22.48
CA THR A 459 -2.71 -10.51 -23.13
C THR A 459 -3.90 -9.72 -22.59
N ILE A 460 -3.72 -9.00 -21.49
CA ILE A 460 -4.76 -8.27 -20.76
C ILE A 460 -4.50 -6.76 -20.81
N VAL A 461 -3.22 -6.36 -20.71
CA VAL A 461 -2.78 -4.96 -20.67
C VAL A 461 -2.28 -4.58 -22.06
N ASP A 462 -3.19 -4.03 -22.86
CA ASP A 462 -2.90 -3.61 -24.24
C ASP A 462 -3.37 -2.16 -24.47
N PRO A 463 -2.58 -1.16 -24.02
CA PRO A 463 -2.95 0.24 -24.18
C PRO A 463 -2.78 0.70 -25.64
N SER A 464 -3.72 1.51 -26.11
CA SER A 464 -3.54 2.25 -27.36
C SER A 464 -2.64 3.46 -27.11
N ILE A 465 -1.35 3.31 -27.40
CA ILE A 465 -0.33 4.34 -27.19
C ILE A 465 -0.21 5.19 -28.45
N LEU A 466 -0.30 6.51 -28.30
CA LEU A 466 -0.06 7.47 -29.36
C LEU A 466 1.16 8.32 -29.03
N LYS A 467 1.96 8.59 -30.05
CA LYS A 467 2.96 9.65 -29.99
C LYS A 467 2.39 10.92 -30.61
N LEU A 468 2.40 12.00 -29.84
CA LEU A 468 1.97 13.32 -30.31
C LEU A 468 3.16 14.16 -30.81
N THR A 469 2.95 14.93 -31.87
CA THR A 469 3.88 15.96 -32.35
C THR A 469 3.25 17.35 -32.20
N GLU A 470 4.04 18.34 -31.78
CA GLU A 470 3.48 19.67 -31.53
C GLU A 470 2.96 20.33 -32.82
N GLU A 471 3.62 20.09 -33.95
CA GLU A 471 3.29 20.68 -35.24
C GLU A 471 1.91 20.21 -35.76
N ASP A 472 1.60 18.93 -35.61
CA ASP A 472 0.38 18.33 -36.17
C ASP A 472 -0.77 18.29 -35.16
N ASP A 473 -0.47 18.04 -33.89
CA ASP A 473 -1.51 17.60 -32.93
C ASP A 473 -1.95 18.68 -31.94
N LYS A 474 -1.18 19.75 -31.75
CA LYS A 474 -1.47 20.79 -30.73
C LYS A 474 -2.81 21.51 -30.99
N THR A 475 -3.22 21.63 -32.24
CA THR A 475 -4.40 22.43 -32.62
C THR A 475 -5.68 21.79 -32.08
N GLY A 476 -6.44 22.54 -31.28
CA GLY A 476 -7.72 22.09 -30.73
C GLY A 476 -7.64 21.24 -29.45
N MET A 477 -6.44 20.85 -29.00
CA MET A 477 -6.28 20.04 -27.78
C MET A 477 -6.79 20.71 -26.50
N HIS A 478 -6.81 22.04 -26.44
CA HIS A 478 -7.38 22.77 -25.31
C HIS A 478 -8.88 22.48 -25.08
N LEU A 479 -9.58 21.91 -26.08
CA LEU A 479 -10.98 21.46 -25.97
C LEU A 479 -11.11 20.07 -25.34
N LEU A 480 -10.00 19.36 -25.08
CA LEU A 480 -9.99 18.00 -24.57
C LEU A 480 -9.72 17.93 -23.05
N GLY A 481 -9.38 19.06 -22.44
CA GLY A 481 -9.04 19.19 -21.02
C GLY A 481 -7.54 18.96 -20.73
N PRO A 482 -7.14 18.80 -19.45
CA PRO A 482 -8.00 18.68 -18.28
C PRO A 482 -8.77 19.96 -18.00
N PHE A 483 -10.03 19.80 -17.58
CA PHE A 483 -10.88 20.92 -17.18
C PHE A 483 -10.75 21.05 -15.66
N PHE A 484 -10.05 22.08 -15.22
CA PHE A 484 -9.91 22.37 -13.80
C PHE A 484 -11.17 23.09 -13.30
N ASN A 485 -11.73 22.62 -12.18
CA ASN A 485 -12.79 23.33 -11.47
C ASN A 485 -12.23 24.68 -11.01
N GLN A 486 -12.93 25.77 -11.32
CA GLN A 486 -12.60 27.11 -10.82
C GLN A 486 -12.89 27.25 -9.34
#